data_AF-A0A7W0UU17-F1
#
_entry.id   AF-A0A7W0UU17-F1
#
_cell.length_a   1.000
_cell.length_b   1.000
_cell.length_c   1.000
_cell.angle_alpha   90.00
_cell.angle_beta   90.00
_cell.angle_gamma   90.00
#
_symmetry.space_group_name_H-M   'P 1'
#
loop_
_entity.id
_entity.type
_entity.pdbx_description
1 polymer ?
#
loop_
_entity_poly.entity_id
_entity_poly.type
_entity_poly.pdbx_seq_one_letter_code
_entity_poly.pdbx_strand_id
1 'polypeptide(L)'
;MAATDKMTSKPSRIAKPSPIVEDDQGQLIAAKGVSRGVIEELSKIKGEPDWMREMRVKSYEIFERKPVPTWGVDLSDLDLDELVLYSPPEAGRFDNWDDVPAEIKKTYEDLGIPE
;
A
#
# COMPACT_ATOMS: atom_id res chain seq x y z
N MET A 1 22.69 17.36 51.97
CA MET A 1 23.12 16.64 50.75
C MET A 1 21.86 16.31 49.97
N ALA A 2 21.56 17.10 48.94
CA ALA A 2 20.40 16.88 48.08
C ALA A 2 20.72 15.78 47.06
N ALA A 3 19.90 14.73 47.03
CA ALA A 3 19.95 13.71 45.99
C ALA A 3 19.34 14.30 44.71
N THR A 4 20.19 14.55 43.71
CA THR A 4 19.78 14.94 42.36
C THR A 4 19.09 13.76 41.68
N ASP A 5 17.80 13.93 41.44
CA ASP A 5 16.94 13.02 40.68
C ASP A 5 17.36 13.04 39.19
N LYS A 6 17.78 11.89 38.67
CA LYS A 6 18.15 11.77 37.25
C LYS A 6 16.86 11.63 36.43
N MET A 7 16.40 12.75 35.88
CA MET A 7 15.34 12.78 34.89
C MET A 7 15.77 12.00 33.63
N THR A 8 15.33 10.75 33.53
CA THR A 8 15.50 9.94 32.32
C THR A 8 14.43 10.33 31.31
N SER A 9 14.80 11.21 30.36
CA SER A 9 13.97 11.53 29.19
C SER A 9 13.75 10.26 28.35
N LYS A 10 12.51 9.77 28.28
CA LYS A 10 12.12 8.69 27.37
C LYS A 10 12.33 9.16 25.93
N PRO A 11 12.95 8.36 25.05
CA PRO A 11 13.04 8.72 23.64
C PRO A 11 11.63 8.78 23.06
N SER A 12 11.21 9.98 22.65
CA SER A 12 10.00 10.18 21.86
C SER A 12 10.18 9.41 20.55
N ARG A 13 9.44 8.31 20.40
CA ARG A 13 9.35 7.58 19.14
C ARG A 13 8.57 8.47 18.18
N ILE A 14 9.27 9.29 17.41
CA ILE A 14 8.68 9.93 16.23
C ILE A 14 8.24 8.76 15.35
N ALA A 15 6.93 8.54 15.24
CA ALA A 15 6.39 7.53 14.34
C ALA A 15 6.85 7.89 12.93
N LYS A 16 7.53 6.97 12.25
CA LYS A 16 7.84 7.17 10.82
C LYS A 16 6.50 7.30 10.10
N PRO A 17 6.34 8.27 9.17
CA PRO A 17 5.11 8.39 8.41
C PRO A 17 4.82 7.07 7.70
N SER A 18 3.54 6.66 7.70
CA SER A 18 3.10 5.46 7.01
C SER A 18 3.45 5.56 5.53
N PRO A 19 3.94 4.48 4.90
CA PRO A 19 4.15 4.46 3.46
C PRO A 19 2.84 4.34 2.68
N ILE A 20 1.68 4.30 3.36
CA ILE A 20 0.36 4.32 2.75
C ILE A 20 -0.39 5.52 3.35
N VAL A 21 -0.87 6.41 2.48
CA VAL A 21 -1.56 7.65 2.83
C VAL A 21 -2.94 7.68 2.20
N GLU A 22 -3.88 8.41 2.81
CA GLU A 22 -5.16 8.72 2.19
C GLU A 22 -5.01 9.99 1.34
N ASP A 23 -5.56 9.98 0.13
CA ASP A 23 -5.68 11.17 -0.72
C ASP A 23 -6.89 12.04 -0.33
N ASP A 24 -7.14 13.09 -1.12
CA ASP A 24 -8.27 14.01 -0.94
C ASP A 24 -9.65 13.36 -1.15
N GLN A 25 -9.68 12.17 -1.75
CA GLN A 25 -10.90 11.37 -1.96
C GLN A 25 -11.05 10.24 -0.92
N GLY A 26 -10.11 10.13 0.03
CA GLY A 26 -10.11 9.09 1.07
C GLY A 26 -9.58 7.73 0.59
N GLN A 27 -8.87 7.70 -0.54
CA GLN A 27 -8.32 6.49 -1.12
C GLN A 27 -6.90 6.22 -0.60
N LEU A 28 -6.63 4.97 -0.23
CA LEU A 28 -5.33 4.53 0.29
C LEU A 28 -4.28 4.37 -0.82
N ILE A 29 -3.42 5.37 -0.99
CA ILE A 29 -2.32 5.35 -1.95
C ILE A 29 -1.04 4.89 -1.27
N ALA A 30 -0.37 3.88 -1.84
CA ALA A 30 0.97 3.50 -1.42
C ALA A 30 2.03 4.48 -1.96
N ALA A 31 3.10 4.68 -1.20
CA ALA A 31 4.29 5.38 -1.64
C ALA A 31 4.83 4.73 -2.92
N LYS A 32 5.54 5.53 -3.72
CA LYS A 32 6.21 5.06 -4.93
C LYS A 32 7.23 3.96 -4.60
N GLY A 33 7.33 2.99 -5.50
CA GLY A 33 8.23 1.85 -5.39
C GLY A 33 7.70 0.75 -4.46
N VAL A 34 8.25 -0.45 -4.59
CA VAL A 34 8.01 -1.53 -3.62
C VAL A 34 9.00 -1.39 -2.48
N SER A 35 8.50 -1.37 -1.25
CA SER A 35 9.36 -1.55 -0.08
C SER A 35 8.77 -2.56 0.89
N ARG A 36 9.64 -3.11 1.73
CA ARG A 36 9.21 -3.95 2.87
C ARG A 36 8.17 -3.25 3.73
N GLY A 37 8.31 -1.94 3.95
CA GLY A 37 7.37 -1.13 4.71
C GLY A 37 5.98 -1.05 4.05
N VAL A 38 5.93 -0.81 2.74
CA VAL A 38 4.67 -0.81 1.97
C VAL A 38 3.97 -2.17 2.08
N ILE A 39 4.72 -3.27 1.93
CA ILE A 39 4.16 -4.63 2.05
C ILE A 39 3.58 -4.86 3.44
N GLU A 40 4.36 -4.59 4.48
CA GLU A 40 3.93 -4.82 5.87
C GLU A 40 2.72 -3.98 6.25
N GLU A 41 2.66 -2.72 5.80
CA GLU A 41 1.54 -1.84 6.12
C GLU A 41 0.28 -2.21 5.34
N LEU A 42 0.43 -2.54 4.05
CA LEU A 42 -0.69 -2.98 3.22
C LEU A 42 -1.31 -4.28 3.77
N SER A 43 -0.46 -5.20 4.23
CA SER A 43 -0.90 -6.43 4.89
C SER A 43 -1.78 -6.15 6.12
N LYS A 44 -1.36 -5.22 6.98
CA LYS A 44 -2.11 -4.85 8.18
C LYS A 44 -3.46 -4.22 7.81
N ILE A 45 -3.46 -3.27 6.88
CA ILE A 45 -4.67 -2.58 6.41
C ILE A 45 -5.69 -3.59 5.85
N LYS A 46 -5.22 -4.58 5.09
CA LYS A 46 -6.08 -5.60 4.48
C LYS A 46 -6.52 -6.70 5.44
N GLY A 47 -5.97 -6.75 6.66
CA GLY A 47 -6.31 -7.79 7.64
C GLY A 47 -6.01 -9.21 7.16
N GLU A 48 -4.96 -9.37 6.36
CA GLU A 48 -4.65 -10.66 5.73
C GLU A 48 -3.91 -11.62 6.69
N PRO A 49 -3.94 -12.94 6.42
CA PRO A 49 -3.20 -13.92 7.21
C PRO A 49 -1.67 -13.71 7.16
N ASP A 50 -0.97 -14.01 8.25
CA ASP A 50 0.49 -13.80 8.35
C ASP A 50 1.30 -14.48 7.24
N TRP A 51 0.91 -15.69 6.84
CA TRP A 51 1.61 -16.45 5.79
C TRP A 51 1.66 -15.69 4.46
N MET A 52 0.61 -14.91 4.15
CA MET A 52 0.55 -14.10 2.93
C MET A 52 1.52 -12.92 2.98
N ARG A 53 1.60 -12.24 4.13
CA ARG A 53 2.58 -11.17 4.38
C ARG A 53 4.00 -11.70 4.26
N GLU A 54 4.29 -12.84 4.89
CA GLU A 54 5.61 -13.47 4.86
C GLU A 54 6.03 -13.88 3.44
N MET A 55 5.10 -14.44 2.66
CA MET A 55 5.35 -14.78 1.25
C MET A 55 5.68 -13.55 0.40
N ARG A 56 4.97 -12.43 0.61
CA ARG A 56 5.26 -11.17 -0.08
C ARG A 56 6.61 -10.60 0.29
N VAL A 57 6.94 -10.56 1.58
CA VAL A 57 8.26 -10.08 2.07
C VAL A 57 9.38 -10.92 1.46
N LYS A 58 9.24 -12.26 1.48
CA LYS A 58 10.22 -13.17 0.87
C LYS A 58 10.36 -12.94 -0.63
N SER A 59 9.25 -12.71 -1.34
CA SER A 59 9.27 -12.44 -2.78
C SER A 59 9.97 -11.13 -3.10
N TYR A 60 9.73 -10.08 -2.30
CA TYR A 60 10.42 -8.79 -2.42
C TYR A 60 11.93 -8.93 -2.19
N GLU A 61 12.35 -9.66 -1.16
CA GLU A 61 13.79 -9.93 -0.93
C GLU A 61 14.44 -10.72 -2.08
N ILE A 62 13.69 -11.61 -2.75
CA ILE A 62 14.18 -12.31 -3.94
C ILE A 62 14.30 -11.36 -5.12
N PHE A 63 13.31 -10.48 -5.31
CA PHE A 63 13.29 -9.47 -6.35
C PHE A 63 14.50 -8.54 -6.24
N GLU A 64 14.76 -7.96 -5.07
CA GLU A 64 15.91 -7.06 -4.80
C GLU A 64 17.27 -7.71 -5.09
N ARG A 65 17.37 -9.04 -4.95
CA ARG A 65 18.61 -9.79 -5.21
C ARG A 65 18.78 -10.19 -6.67
N LYS A 66 17.72 -10.13 -7.49
CA LYS A 66 17.78 -10.56 -8.88
C LYS A 66 18.25 -9.38 -9.75
N PRO A 67 19.23 -9.58 -10.64
CA PRO A 67 19.57 -8.56 -11.61
C PRO A 67 18.42 -8.39 -12.61
N VAL A 68 18.36 -7.21 -13.22
CA VAL A 68 17.47 -6.95 -14.37
C VAL A 68 17.78 -7.98 -15.46
N PRO A 69 16.76 -8.66 -16.02
CA PRO A 69 16.97 -9.67 -17.05
C PRO A 69 17.62 -9.06 -18.29
N THR A 70 18.56 -9.79 -18.90
CA THR A 70 19.28 -9.37 -20.12
C THR A 70 18.61 -9.81 -21.42
N TRP A 71 17.40 -10.37 -21.33
CA TRP A 71 16.64 -10.90 -22.45
C TRP A 71 15.29 -10.18 -22.52
N GLY A 72 14.76 -10.00 -23.72
CA GLY A 72 13.47 -9.33 -23.94
C GLY A 72 13.60 -7.90 -24.45
N VAL A 73 12.61 -7.07 -24.13
CA VAL A 73 12.59 -5.64 -24.44
C VAL A 73 13.63 -4.90 -23.58
N ASP A 74 14.10 -3.76 -24.08
CA ASP A 74 14.98 -2.90 -23.29
C ASP A 74 14.22 -2.30 -22.10
N LEU A 75 14.79 -2.43 -20.92
CA LEU A 75 14.24 -1.94 -19.65
C LEU A 75 15.10 -0.81 -19.05
N SER A 76 16.08 -0.29 -19.81
CA SER A 76 16.99 0.76 -19.35
C SER A 76 16.27 2.03 -18.89
N ASP A 77 15.14 2.36 -19.52
CA ASP A 77 14.30 3.52 -19.18
C ASP A 77 13.23 3.21 -18.10
N LEU A 78 13.12 1.95 -17.63
CA LEU A 78 12.11 1.56 -16.66
C LEU A 78 12.61 1.76 -15.22
N ASP A 79 12.11 2.80 -14.57
CA ASP A 79 12.28 3.02 -13.14
C ASP A 79 11.11 2.42 -12.34
N LEU A 80 11.35 1.26 -11.73
CA LEU A 80 10.34 0.58 -10.90
C LEU A 80 10.10 1.28 -9.56
N ASP A 81 11.03 2.12 -9.11
CA ASP A 81 10.91 2.86 -7.86
C ASP A 81 9.96 4.07 -7.98
N GLU A 82 9.68 4.51 -9.22
CA GLU A 82 8.72 5.58 -9.50
C GLU A 82 7.27 5.09 -9.62
N LEU A 83 7.04 3.77 -9.70
CA LEU A 83 5.72 3.19 -9.89
C LEU A 83 4.90 3.17 -8.59
N VAL A 84 3.63 3.59 -8.68
CA VAL A 84 2.63 3.35 -7.62
C VAL A 84 1.98 1.99 -7.88
N LEU A 85 2.42 0.97 -7.15
CA LEU A 85 2.04 -0.42 -7.40
C LEU A 85 0.75 -0.85 -6.70
N TYR A 86 0.22 0.02 -5.83
CA TYR A 86 -1.08 -0.17 -5.23
C TYR A 86 -1.86 1.14 -5.27
N SER A 87 -2.90 1.14 -6.10
CA SER A 87 -3.96 2.14 -6.13
C SER A 87 -5.29 1.39 -5.95
N PRO A 88 -6.06 1.65 -4.89
CA PRO A 88 -7.42 1.14 -4.76
C PRO A 88 -8.28 1.63 -5.93
N PRO A 89 -9.44 1.01 -6.19
CA PRO A 89 -10.39 1.58 -7.14
C PRO A 89 -10.84 2.98 -6.66
N GLU A 90 -10.94 3.92 -7.61
CA GLU A 90 -11.51 5.28 -7.41
C GLU A 90 -12.97 5.24 -6.96
N ALA A 91 -13.65 4.12 -7.25
CA ALA A 91 -14.94 3.83 -6.68
C ALA A 91 -14.79 3.66 -5.16
N GLY A 92 -15.24 4.68 -4.42
CA GLY A 92 -15.40 4.60 -2.98
C GLY A 92 -16.14 3.33 -2.55
N ARG A 93 -16.01 2.96 -1.28
CA ARG A 93 -16.87 1.92 -0.72
C ARG A 93 -18.27 2.51 -0.54
N PHE A 94 -19.24 1.97 -1.27
CA PHE A 94 -20.65 2.31 -1.14
C PHE A 94 -21.35 1.17 -0.41
N ASP A 95 -21.96 1.48 0.73
CA ASP A 95 -22.74 0.51 1.51
C ASP A 95 -24.19 0.39 0.97
N ASN A 96 -24.65 1.37 0.18
CA ASN A 96 -25.95 1.37 -0.48
C ASN A 96 -25.80 1.51 -1.99
N TRP A 97 -26.65 0.79 -2.73
CA TRP A 97 -26.71 0.89 -4.19
C TRP A 97 -26.98 2.31 -4.66
N ASP A 98 -27.83 3.07 -3.94
CA ASP A 98 -28.17 4.45 -4.29
C ASP A 98 -26.96 5.39 -4.34
N ASP A 99 -25.95 5.14 -3.50
CA ASP A 99 -24.75 5.97 -3.38
C ASP A 99 -23.72 5.69 -4.50
N VAL A 100 -23.89 4.61 -5.26
CA VAL A 100 -22.96 4.21 -6.34
C VAL A 100 -23.10 5.19 -7.54
N PRO A 101 -21.97 5.71 -8.08
CA PRO A 101 -21.97 6.57 -9.26
C PRO A 101 -22.67 5.94 -10.47
N ALA A 102 -23.39 6.78 -11.23
CA ALA A 102 -24.22 6.34 -12.36
C ALA A 102 -23.44 5.56 -13.44
N GLU A 103 -22.16 5.88 -13.65
CA GLU A 103 -21.30 5.18 -14.63
C GLU A 103 -21.05 3.72 -14.24
N ILE A 104 -20.90 3.44 -12.93
CA ILE A 104 -20.71 2.08 -12.41
C ILE A 104 -22.02 1.31 -12.49
N LYS A 105 -23.15 1.93 -12.10
CA LYS A 105 -24.49 1.33 -12.21
C LYS A 105 -24.79 0.89 -13.64
N LYS A 106 -24.53 1.79 -14.60
CA LYS A 106 -24.70 1.49 -16.03
C LYS A 106 -23.84 0.32 -16.48
N THR A 107 -22.60 0.23 -16.00
CA THR A 107 -21.71 -0.89 -16.31
C THR A 107 -22.27 -2.22 -15.79
N TYR A 108 -22.88 -2.22 -14.60
CA TYR A 108 -23.53 -3.41 -14.03
C TYR A 108 -24.76 -3.83 -14.83
N GLU A 109 -25.60 -2.86 -15.24
CA GLU A 109 -26.75 -3.10 -16.13
C GLU A 109 -26.31 -3.69 -17.47
N ASP A 110 -25.28 -3.11 -18.10
CA ASP A 110 -24.72 -3.58 -19.38
C ASP A 110 -24.17 -5.02 -19.28
N LEU A 111 -23.66 -5.40 -18.11
CA LEU A 111 -23.16 -6.74 -17.80
C LEU A 111 -24.24 -7.71 -17.28
N GLY A 112 -25.47 -7.23 -17.02
CA GLY A 112 -26.57 -8.03 -16.48
C GLY A 112 -26.37 -8.45 -15.01
N ILE A 113 -25.60 -7.69 -14.24
CA ILE A 113 -25.37 -7.94 -12.81
C ILE A 113 -26.50 -7.29 -12.01
N PRO A 114 -27.27 -8.04 -11.20
CA PRO A 114 -28.34 -7.48 -10.37
C PRO A 114 -27.79 -6.62 -9.23
N GLU A 115 -28.64 -5.72 -8.72
CA GLU A 115 -28.37 -4.78 -7.62
C GLU A 115 -28.05 -5.47 -6.28
#